data_AF-A0A358C9I3-F1
#
_entry.id   AF-A0A358C9I3-F1
#
_cell.length_a   1.000
_cell.length_b   1.000
_cell.length_c   1.000
_cell.angle_alpha   90.00
_cell.angle_beta   90.00
_cell.angle_gamma   90.00
#
_symmetry.space_group_name_H-M   'P 1'
#
loop_
_entity.id
_entity.type
_entity.pdbx_description
1 polymer ?
#
loop_
_entity_poly.entity_id
_entity_poly.type
_entity_poly.pdbx_seq_one_letter_code
_entity_poly.pdbx_strand_id
1 'polypeptide(L)'
;MTPTKLKKLKRQLEEMSRSPQNRNYKDLVSLALQLGRQKEKRGKEVNYTRKRDPALSPPLSIPQHPGDLKPRTALSIIEALLSDVDGWEIYLSECADKERR
;
A
#
# COMPACT_ATOMS: atom_id res chain seq x y z
N MET A 1 -8.56 -5.76 7.86
CA MET A 1 -8.52 -4.29 7.73
C MET A 1 -9.79 -3.75 8.39
N THR A 2 -9.77 -2.63 9.10
CA THR A 2 -10.99 -1.97 9.61
C THR A 2 -11.21 -0.64 8.86
N PRO A 3 -12.46 -0.16 8.70
CA PRO A 3 -12.72 1.11 8.00
C PRO A 3 -11.96 2.30 8.62
N THR A 4 -11.88 2.34 9.95
CA THR A 4 -11.17 3.39 10.69
C THR A 4 -9.66 3.36 10.45
N LYS A 5 -9.06 2.16 10.40
CA LYS A 5 -7.64 1.99 10.08
C LYS A 5 -7.37 2.37 8.62
N LEU A 6 -8.24 1.95 7.70
CA LEU A 6 -8.12 2.25 6.28
C LEU A 6 -8.16 3.77 6.01
N LYS A 7 -9.09 4.49 6.65
CA LYS A 7 -9.18 5.96 6.56
C LYS A 7 -7.91 6.67 7.03
N LYS A 8 -7.29 6.18 8.11
CA LYS A 8 -6.00 6.72 8.61
C LYS A 8 -4.88 6.49 7.60
N LEU A 9 -4.78 5.28 7.05
CA LEU A 9 -3.78 4.94 6.03
C LEU A 9 -3.96 5.76 4.75
N LYS A 10 -5.20 5.95 4.30
CA LYS A 10 -5.55 6.79 3.14
C LYS A 10 -5.04 8.21 3.33
N ARG A 11 -5.40 8.86 4.46
CA ARG A 11 -4.97 10.22 4.77
C ARG A 11 -3.45 10.36 4.78
N GLN A 12 -2.76 9.41 5.41
CA GLN A 12 -1.30 9.41 5.45
C GLN A 12 -0.68 9.30 4.04
N LEU A 13 -1.21 8.42 3.19
CA LEU A 13 -0.74 8.26 1.81
C LEU A 13 -1.04 9.49 0.95
N GLU A 14 -2.20 10.14 1.12
CA GLU A 14 -2.54 11.39 0.44
C GLU A 14 -1.61 12.54 0.84
N GLU A 15 -1.32 12.67 2.13
CA GLU A 15 -0.33 13.65 2.63
C GLU A 15 1.06 13.38 2.05
N MET A 16 1.48 12.10 1.99
CA MET A 16 2.74 11.70 1.39
C MET A 16 2.78 11.93 -0.12
N SER A 17 1.67 11.77 -0.83
CA SER A 17 1.56 12.02 -2.27
C SER A 17 1.79 13.50 -2.61
N ARG A 18 1.30 14.41 -1.75
CA ARG A 18 1.51 15.87 -1.90
C ARG A 18 2.96 16.30 -1.69
N SER A 19 3.74 15.55 -0.91
CA SER A 19 5.17 15.79 -0.69
C SER A 19 5.93 14.46 -0.68
N PRO A 20 6.29 13.93 -1.88
CA PRO A 20 6.94 12.63 -2.01
C PRO A 20 8.46 12.69 -1.80
N GLN A 21 9.02 13.85 -1.46
CA GLN A 21 10.46 13.99 -1.20
C GLN A 21 10.86 13.37 0.15
N ASN A 22 12.15 13.01 0.27
CA ASN A 22 12.79 12.56 1.51
C ASN A 22 12.06 11.39 2.19
N ARG A 23 11.53 10.44 1.39
CA ARG A 23 10.81 9.28 1.89
C ARG A 23 11.75 8.10 2.06
N ASN A 24 11.80 7.59 3.28
CA ASN A 24 12.54 6.38 3.59
C ASN A 24 11.76 5.15 3.11
N TYR A 25 12.46 4.18 2.51
CA TYR A 25 11.84 2.93 2.08
C TYR A 25 11.15 2.19 3.26
N LYS A 26 11.68 2.32 4.48
CA LYS A 26 11.12 1.67 5.67
C LYS A 26 9.68 2.11 5.97
N ASP A 27 9.37 3.38 5.73
CA ASP A 27 8.02 3.92 5.95
C ASP A 27 7.04 3.31 4.95
N LEU A 28 7.42 3.27 3.67
CA LEU A 28 6.60 2.67 2.61
C LEU A 28 6.43 1.17 2.80
N VAL A 29 7.47 0.47 3.26
CA VAL A 29 7.37 -0.96 3.64
C VAL A 29 6.39 -1.15 4.79
N SER A 30 6.46 -0.32 5.83
CA SER A 30 5.54 -0.40 6.96
C SER A 30 4.08 -0.21 6.51
N LEU A 31 3.82 0.77 5.63
CA LEU A 31 2.50 1.01 5.06
C LEU A 31 2.02 -0.16 4.20
N ALA A 32 2.88 -0.70 3.34
CA ALA A 32 2.57 -1.87 2.52
C ALA A 32 2.16 -3.09 3.37
N LEU A 33 2.89 -3.36 4.46
CA LEU A 33 2.57 -4.41 5.41
C LEU A 33 1.24 -4.17 6.12
N GLN A 34 0.95 -2.92 6.52
CA GLN A 34 -0.32 -2.56 7.17
C GLN A 34 -1.52 -2.72 6.24
N LEU A 35 -1.34 -2.53 4.93
CA LEU A 35 -2.31 -2.77 3.88
C LEU A 35 -2.47 -4.26 3.52
N GLY A 36 -1.75 -5.14 4.21
CA GLY A 36 -1.86 -6.59 4.03
C GLY A 36 -1.00 -7.14 2.90
N ARG A 37 -0.10 -6.34 2.31
CA ARG A 37 0.94 -6.92 1.44
C ARG A 37 1.93 -7.72 2.27
N GLN A 38 2.45 -8.79 1.70
CA GLN A 38 3.44 -9.65 2.32
C GLN A 38 4.72 -9.64 1.49
N LYS A 39 5.86 -9.70 2.19
CA LYS A 39 7.16 -9.79 1.54
C LYS A 39 7.26 -11.12 0.79
N GLU A 40 7.55 -11.05 -0.49
CA GLU A 40 7.83 -12.18 -1.36
C GLU A 40 9.25 -12.07 -1.92
N LYS A 41 10.05 -13.13 -1.75
CA LYS A 41 11.40 -13.18 -2.31
C LYS A 41 11.31 -13.59 -3.78
N ARG A 42 11.38 -12.63 -4.69
CA ARG A 42 11.49 -12.87 -6.14
C ARG A 42 12.59 -11.96 -6.72
N GLY A 43 13.81 -12.48 -6.82
CA GLY A 43 14.97 -11.75 -7.39
C GLY A 43 15.75 -10.91 -6.37
N LYS A 44 16.52 -9.92 -6.87
CA LYS A 44 17.35 -9.01 -6.07
C LYS A 44 16.55 -7.94 -5.32
N GLU A 45 15.40 -7.55 -5.86
CA GLU A 45 14.50 -6.57 -5.26
C GLU A 45 13.45 -7.24 -4.37
N VAL A 46 13.05 -6.54 -3.31
CA VAL A 46 12.02 -7.04 -2.41
C VAL A 46 10.65 -6.67 -2.95
N ASN A 47 9.87 -7.71 -3.27
CA ASN A 47 8.52 -7.57 -3.79
C ASN A 47 7.49 -7.77 -2.68
N TYR A 48 6.37 -7.07 -2.81
CA TYR A 48 5.27 -7.10 -1.87
C TYR A 48 3.99 -7.46 -2.62
N THR A 49 3.45 -8.66 -2.34
CA THR A 49 2.23 -9.17 -2.97
C THR A 49 1.10 -9.28 -1.96
N ARG A 50 -0.16 -9.18 -2.43
CA ARG A 50 -1.35 -9.34 -1.58
C ARG A 50 -2.01 -10.67 -1.94
N LYS A 51 -1.95 -11.63 -1.00
CA LYS A 51 -2.55 -12.97 -1.16
C LYS A 51 -3.98 -13.10 -0.63
N ARG A 52 -4.49 -12.08 0.08
CA ARG A 52 -5.77 -12.13 0.78
C ARG A 52 -6.73 -11.06 0.26
N ASP A 53 -8.02 -11.39 0.30
CA ASP A 53 -9.11 -10.55 -0.19
C ASP A 53 -9.04 -9.11 0.34
N PRO A 54 -9.10 -8.10 -0.55
CA PRO A 54 -9.29 -8.21 -2.00
C PRO A 54 -8.03 -8.71 -2.74
N ALA A 55 -8.19 -9.72 -3.59
CA ALA A 55 -7.09 -10.38 -4.29
C ALA A 55 -6.53 -9.58 -5.50
N LEU A 56 -5.21 -9.73 -5.72
CA LEU A 56 -4.47 -9.37 -6.95
C LEU A 56 -4.21 -7.89 -7.26
N SER A 57 -3.79 -7.09 -6.29
CA SER A 57 -2.96 -5.91 -6.64
C SER A 57 -1.66 -6.41 -7.29
N PRO A 58 -1.15 -5.77 -8.37
CA PRO A 58 0.12 -6.16 -8.98
C PRO A 58 1.26 -6.15 -7.95
N PRO A 59 2.29 -6.99 -8.11
CA PRO A 59 3.45 -6.97 -7.24
C PRO A 59 4.03 -5.56 -7.13
N LEU A 60 4.31 -5.12 -5.90
CA LEU A 60 4.92 -3.82 -5.63
C LEU A 60 6.38 -4.05 -5.26
N SER A 61 7.29 -3.54 -6.09
CA SER A 61 8.72 -3.50 -5.78
C SER A 61 9.02 -2.26 -4.95
N ILE A 62 9.66 -2.43 -3.80
CA ILE A 62 10.16 -1.31 -2.99
C ILE A 62 11.69 -1.43 -2.93
N PRO A 63 12.45 -0.52 -3.56
CA PRO A 63 13.91 -0.52 -3.50
C PRO A 63 14.41 -0.42 -2.06
N GLN A 64 15.32 -1.32 -1.66
CA GLN A 64 15.90 -1.37 -0.30
C GLN A 64 17.36 -0.89 -0.27
N HIS A 65 17.69 0.15 -1.02
CA HIS A 65 19.01 0.78 -0.94
C HIS A 65 19.03 1.81 0.21
N PRO A 66 20.19 2.02 0.86
CA PRO A 66 20.33 3.09 1.85
C PRO A 66 20.08 4.47 1.21
N GLY A 67 19.54 5.39 2.01
CA GLY A 67 19.18 6.75 1.57
C GLY A 67 17.70 6.93 1.24
N ASP A 68 17.34 8.14 0.87
CA ASP A 68 15.97 8.50 0.49
C ASP A 68 15.64 8.00 -0.91
N LEU A 69 14.39 7.61 -1.10
CA LEU A 69 13.89 7.27 -2.43
C LEU A 69 13.80 8.53 -3.29
N LYS A 70 14.10 8.37 -4.59
CA LYS A 70 13.86 9.45 -5.56
C LYS A 70 12.37 9.84 -5.48
N PRO A 71 12.03 11.15 -5.54
CA PRO A 71 10.64 11.59 -5.39
C PRO A 71 9.66 10.87 -6.32
N ARG A 72 10.07 10.62 -7.57
CA ARG A 72 9.25 9.89 -8.55
C ARG A 72 9.01 8.42 -8.17
N THR A 73 10.02 7.76 -7.61
CA THR A 73 9.92 6.37 -7.13
C THR A 73 9.03 6.30 -5.91
N ALA A 74 9.22 7.22 -4.96
CA ALA A 74 8.35 7.31 -3.78
C ALA A 74 6.89 7.55 -4.19
N LEU A 75 6.64 8.50 -5.11
CA LEU A 75 5.31 8.80 -5.62
C LEU A 75 4.65 7.57 -6.26
N SER A 76 5.35 6.88 -7.16
CA SER A 76 4.81 5.67 -7.82
C SER A 76 4.45 4.56 -6.81
N ILE A 77 5.25 4.40 -5.74
CA ILE A 77 4.94 3.45 -4.67
C ILE A 77 3.72 3.91 -3.87
N ILE A 78 3.62 5.21 -3.55
CA ILE A 78 2.48 5.78 -2.83
C ILE A 78 1.18 5.60 -3.63
N GLU A 79 1.21 5.87 -4.94
CA GLU A 79 0.07 5.66 -5.84
C GLU A 79 -0.39 4.19 -5.86
N ALA A 80 0.56 3.25 -5.91
CA ALA A 80 0.24 1.82 -5.81
C ALA A 80 -0.39 1.45 -4.45
N LEU A 81 0.05 2.08 -3.36
CA LEU A 81 -0.54 1.89 -2.03
C LEU A 81 -1.92 2.59 -1.87
N LEU A 82 -2.18 3.66 -2.61
CA LEU A 82 -3.51 4.29 -2.68
C LEU A 82 -4.50 3.43 -3.46
N SER A 83 -4.10 2.85 -4.59
CA SER A 83 -4.93 1.88 -5.31
C SER A 83 -5.28 0.67 -4.44
N ASP A 84 -4.33 0.24 -3.61
CA ASP A 84 -4.51 -0.78 -2.59
C ASP A 84 -5.58 -0.44 -1.54
N VAL A 85 -5.70 0.85 -1.19
CA VAL A 85 -6.73 1.40 -0.30
C VAL A 85 -8.08 1.37 -0.99
N ASP A 86 -8.16 1.82 -2.24
CA ASP A 86 -9.41 1.81 -3.02
C ASP A 86 -9.98 0.38 -3.12
N GLY A 87 -9.11 -0.62 -3.35
CA GLY A 87 -9.51 -2.02 -3.33
C GLY A 87 -10.11 -2.46 -1.99
N TRP A 88 -9.53 -2.00 -0.87
CA TRP A 88 -10.09 -2.27 0.46
C TRP A 88 -11.42 -1.56 0.71
N GLU A 89 -11.59 -0.33 0.19
CA GLU A 89 -12.86 0.41 0.31
C GLU A 89 -13.99 -0.34 -0.42
N ILE A 90 -13.74 -0.81 -1.64
CA ILE A 90 -14.69 -1.62 -2.42
C ILE A 90 -15.04 -2.91 -1.65
N TYR A 91 -14.04 -3.67 -1.22
CA TYR A 91 -14.25 -4.93 -0.50
C TYR A 91 -15.08 -4.75 0.78
N LEU A 92 -14.76 -3.73 1.58
CA LEU A 92 -15.49 -3.46 2.82
C LEU A 92 -16.93 -3.01 2.53
N SER A 93 -17.17 -2.27 1.44
CA SER A 93 -18.52 -1.89 1.01
C SER A 93 -19.33 -3.13 0.61
N GLU A 94 -18.78 -4.01 -0.23
CA GLU A 94 -19.46 -5.23 -0.66
C GLU A 94 -19.77 -6.19 0.50
N CYS A 95 -18.84 -6.31 1.47
CA CYS A 95 -19.09 -7.09 2.68
C CYS A 95 -20.24 -6.50 3.51
N ALA A 96 -20.27 -5.18 3.67
CA ALA A 96 -21.35 -4.50 4.40
C ALA A 96 -22.72 -4.67 3.72
N ASP A 97 -22.76 -4.65 2.39
CA ASP A 97 -24.00 -4.87 1.62
C ASP A 97 -24.49 -6.33 1.70
N LYS A 98 -23.57 -7.30 1.76
CA LYS A 98 -23.91 -8.73 1.94
C LYS A 98 -24.49 -9.03 3.32
N GLU A 99 -24.03 -8.34 4.38
CA GLU A 99 -24.57 -8.52 5.74
C GLU A 99 -25.97 -7.90 5.94
N ARG A 100 -26.40 -7.00 5.04
CA ARG A 100 -27.72 -6.33 5.09
C ARG A 100 -28.81 -7.07 4.30
N ARG A 101 -28.48 -8.12 3.56
CA ARG A 101 -29.42 -8.96 2.80
C ARG A 101 -29.71 -10.25 3.55
#